data_AF-A0A951RZ14-F1
#
_entry.id   AF-A0A951RZ14-F1
#
_cell.length_a   1.000
_cell.length_b   1.000
_cell.length_c   1.000
_cell.angle_alpha   90.00
_cell.angle_beta   90.00
_cell.angle_gamma   90.00
#
_symmetry.space_group_name_H-M   'P 1'
#
loop_
_entity.id
_entity.type
_entity.pdbx_description
1 polymer ?
#
loop_
_entity_poly.entity_id
_entity_poly.type
_entity_poly.pdbx_seq_one_letter_code
_entity_poly.pdbx_strand_id
1 'polypeptide(L)' 'EQFNTEGGTYSGELWIKKLDPVNQIVSGTFWFDAVTANGQKVEVREGRFDVRYTQ' A
#
# COMPACT_ATOMS: atom_id res chain seq x y z
N GLU A 1 9.96 -3.44 -5.20
CA GLU A 1 10.06 -4.24 -3.96
C GLU A 1 8.66 -4.52 -3.43
N GLN A 2 8.47 -5.64 -2.73
CA GLN A 2 7.19 -6.10 -2.19
C GLN A 2 7.25 -6.13 -0.66
N PHE A 3 6.21 -5.60 -0.02
CA PHE A 3 6.07 -5.59 1.44
C PHE A 3 4.71 -6.15 1.82
N ASN A 4 4.66 -7.03 2.83
CA ASN A 4 3.46 -7.71 3.29
C ASN A 4 3.38 -7.65 4.82
N THR A 5 2.18 -7.49 5.36
CA THR A 5 1.88 -7.72 6.78
C THR A 5 1.23 -9.09 6.95
N GLU A 6 1.94 -10.06 7.54
CA GLU A 6 1.35 -11.35 7.90
C GLU A 6 0.70 -11.29 9.29
N GLY A 7 -0.62 -11.52 9.37
CA GLY A 7 -1.32 -11.60 10.65
C GLY A 7 -2.85 -11.51 10.59
N GLY A 8 -3.53 -12.65 10.43
CA GLY A 8 -4.94 -12.83 10.78
C GLY A 8 -5.91 -11.76 10.23
N THR A 9 -6.47 -10.94 11.13
CA THR A 9 -7.57 -9.99 10.87
C THR A 9 -7.18 -8.77 10.02
N TYR A 10 -5.89 -8.45 9.92
CA TYR A 10 -5.38 -7.30 9.17
C TYR A 10 -4.25 -7.77 8.26
N SER A 11 -4.51 -7.80 6.96
CA SER A 11 -3.57 -8.25 5.93
C SER A 11 -3.48 -7.20 4.85
N GLY A 12 -2.35 -7.17 4.14
CA GLY A 12 -2.16 -6.20 3.08
C GLY A 12 -0.81 -6.36 2.43
N GLU A 13 -0.70 -5.77 1.25
CA GLU A 13 0.49 -5.84 0.44
C GLU A 13 0.71 -4.52 -0.29
N LEU A 14 1.97 -4.17 -0.44
CA LEU A 14 2.42 -3.01 -1.19
C LEU A 14 3.49 -3.42 -2.19
N TRP A 15 3.32 -2.95 -3.42
CA TRP A 15 4.25 -3.14 -4.52
C TRP A 15 4.79 -1.80 -4.98
N ILE A 16 6.08 -1.59 -4.80
CA ILE A 16 6.79 -0.48 -5.45
C ILE A 16 7.10 -0.89 -6.89
N LYS A 17 6.43 -0.25 -7.85
CA LYS A 17 6.60 -0.51 -9.29
C LYS A 17 7.61 0.42 -9.94
N LYS A 18 7.78 1.63 -9.40
CA LYS A 18 8.77 2.61 -9.87
C LYS A 18 9.43 3.29 -8.69
N LEU A 19 10.76 3.37 -8.76
CA LEU A 19 11.61 4.24 -7.94
C LEU A 19 12.47 5.05 -8.90
N ASP A 20 12.24 6.36 -8.94
CA ASP A 20 12.96 7.31 -9.79
C ASP A 20 13.64 8.34 -8.88
N PRO A 21 14.92 8.15 -8.54
CA PRO A 21 15.61 9.00 -7.58
C PRO A 21 16.00 10.37 -8.15
N VAL A 22 16.04 10.52 -9.48
CA VAL A 22 16.36 11.80 -10.13
C VAL A 22 15.18 12.75 -10.00
N ASN A 23 13.98 12.26 -10.28
CA ASN A 23 12.75 13.05 -10.16
C ASN A 23 12.10 12.95 -8.78
N GLN A 24 12.70 12.14 -7.89
CA GLN A 24 12.22 11.82 -6.55
C GLN A 24 10.78 11.30 -6.55
N ILE A 25 10.48 10.35 -7.43
CA ILE A 25 9.16 9.73 -7.57
C ILE A 25 9.20 8.29 -7.08
N VAL A 26 8.23 7.90 -6.26
CA VAL A 26 7.89 6.49 -5.99
C VAL A 26 6.45 6.26 -6.37
N SER A 27 6.20 5.21 -7.14
CA SER A 27 4.83 4.81 -7.48
C SER A 27 4.66 3.31 -7.45
N GLY A 28 3.41 2.89 -7.26
CA GLY A 28 3.12 1.50 -6.97
C GLY A 28 1.64 1.20 -6.80
N THR A 29 1.39 -0.02 -6.34
CA THR A 29 0.04 -0.52 -6.04
C THR A 29 -0.01 -1.10 -4.65
N PHE A 30 -1.19 -1.10 -4.04
CA PHE A 30 -1.41 -1.69 -2.73
C PHE A 30 -2.80 -2.31 -2.62
N TRP A 31 -2.96 -3.24 -1.68
CA TRP A 31 -4.24 -3.71 -1.20
C TRP A 31 -4.14 -3.96 0.31
N PHE A 32 -5.26 -3.83 1.03
CA PHE A 32 -5.31 -4.19 2.45
C PHE A 32 -6.73 -4.49 2.92
N ASP A 33 -6.82 -5.22 4.02
CA ASP A 33 -8.01 -5.44 4.82
C ASP A 33 -8.00 -4.50 6.02
N ALA A 34 -9.11 -3.81 6.26
CA ALA A 34 -9.30 -2.93 7.41
C ALA A 34 -10.58 -3.29 8.16
N VAL A 35 -10.68 -2.82 9.39
CA VAL A 35 -11.90 -2.92 10.20
C VAL A 35 -12.35 -1.51 10.55
N THR A 36 -13.61 -1.20 10.25
CA THR A 36 -14.21 0.10 10.59
C THR A 36 -14.42 0.22 12.11
N ALA A 37 -14.72 1.43 12.59
CA ALA A 37 -15.03 1.65 14.01
C ALA A 37 -16.19 0.78 14.55
N ASN A 38 -17.07 0.31 13.65
CA ASN A 38 -18.21 -0.55 13.99
C ASN A 38 -17.86 -2.05 13.95
N GLY A 39 -16.59 -2.42 13.76
CA GLY A 39 -16.15 -3.81 13.70
C GLY A 39 -16.38 -4.50 12.36
N GLN A 40 -16.81 -3.76 11.32
CA GLN A 40 -17.03 -4.34 9.99
C GLN A 40 -15.73 -4.40 9.19
N LYS A 41 -15.43 -5.57 8.61
CA LYS A 41 -14.31 -5.75 7.69
C LYS A 41 -14.58 -5.00 6.37
N VAL A 42 -13.57 -4.28 5.88
CA VAL A 42 -13.55 -3.56 4.61
C VAL A 42 -12.32 -3.99 3.83
N GLU A 43 -12.49 -4.24 2.54
CA GLU A 43 -11.45 -4.71 1.66
C GLU A 43 -11.10 -3.62 0.65
N VAL A 44 -9.88 -3.10 0.72
CA VAL A 44 -9.33 -2.15 -0.25
C VAL A 44 -8.47 -2.92 -1.23
N ARG A 45 -8.79 -2.81 -2.53
CA ARG A 45 -8.16 -3.56 -3.62
C ARG A 45 -7.73 -2.60 -4.72
N GLU A 46 -6.70 -3.01 -5.47
CA GLU A 46 -6.18 -2.28 -6.65
C GLU A 46 -5.82 -0.81 -6.39
N GLY A 47 -5.49 -0.47 -5.15
CA GLY A 47 -5.02 0.87 -4.77
C GLY A 47 -3.77 1.23 -5.56
N ARG A 48 -3.66 2.50 -5.97
CA ARG A 48 -2.50 3.04 -6.67
C ARG A 48 -1.99 4.28 -5.95
N PHE A 49 -0.68 4.42 -5.90
CA PHE A 49 -0.05 5.64 -5.41
C PHE A 49 1.02 6.11 -6.39
N ASP A 50 1.17 7.42 -6.46
CA ASP A 50 2.23 8.13 -7.17
C ASP A 50 2.58 9.34 -6.32
N VAL A 51 3.76 9.31 -5.71
CA VAL A 51 4.18 10.31 -4.72
C VAL A 51 5.56 10.82 -5.03
N ARG A 52 5.76 12.12 -4.78
CA ARG A 52 7.09 12.69 -4.67
C ARG A 52 7.60 12.51 -3.25
N TYR A 53 8.85 12.09 -3.10
CA TYR A 53 9.50 11.98 -1.79
C TYR A 53 10.60 13.03 -1.65
N THR A 54 10.85 13.47 -0.43
CA THR A 54 12.02 14.29 -0.10
C THR A 54 13.02 13.43 0.64
N GLN A 55 14.30 13.61 0.35
CA GLN A 55 15.38 12.92 1.04
C GLN A 55 15.65 13.54 2.41
#